data_AF-A0A1I8HWU4-F1
#
_entry.id   AF-A0A1I8HWU4-F1
#
_cell.length_a   1.000
_cell.length_b   1.000
_cell.length_c   1.000
_cell.angle_alpha   90.00
_cell.angle_beta   90.00
_cell.angle_gamma   90.00
#
_symmetry.space_group_name_H-M   'P 1'
#
loop_
_entity.id
_entity.type
_entity.pdbx_description
1 polymer ?
#
loop_
_entity_poly.entity_id
_entity_poly.type
_entity_poly.pdbx_seq_one_letter_code
_entity_poly.pdbx_strand_id
1 'polypeptide(L)'
;MFDTIELLLFCLEGQLTRDRGLAELFPPISRFCTVSCHLKSGKIVAGNKIGQLAFFDIRAGKLHTTQAHRHGAGCSACAFSPDGRHVASLSATDNNVRFFQLSAPTLFNMGSSHIKTGKQFNVSPSLQGRSCRLNWIDPKTVAVLTPSGIHATFQP
;
A
#
# COMPACT_ATOMS: atom_id res chain seq x y z
N MET A 1 0.24 16.51 -2.07
CA MET A 1 0.20 15.41 -1.05
C MET A 1 1.09 14.24 -1.42
N PHE A 2 1.41 13.98 -2.70
CA PHE A 2 2.56 13.13 -3.02
C PHE A 2 3.89 13.80 -2.66
N ASP A 3 3.92 15.14 -2.62
CA ASP A 3 5.10 15.96 -2.31
C ASP A 3 5.71 15.66 -0.91
N THR A 4 4.86 15.35 0.08
CA THR A 4 5.33 14.98 1.43
C THR A 4 5.94 13.57 1.44
N ILE A 5 5.50 12.69 0.54
CA ILE A 5 6.05 11.34 0.38
C ILE A 5 7.36 11.41 -0.39
N GLU A 6 7.49 12.25 -1.42
CA GLU A 6 8.76 12.48 -2.12
C GLU A 6 9.85 12.99 -1.18
N LEU A 7 9.53 13.95 -0.29
CA LEU A 7 10.45 14.42 0.75
C LEU A 7 10.83 13.32 1.74
N LEU A 8 9.87 12.48 2.14
CA LEU A 8 10.13 11.36 3.04
C LEU A 8 10.98 10.30 2.34
N LEU A 9 10.71 9.99 1.07
CA LEU A 9 11.49 9.09 0.22
C LEU A 9 12.92 9.59 0.01
N PHE A 10 13.13 10.90 -0.17
CA PHE A 10 14.44 11.54 -0.21
C PHE A 10 15.20 11.35 1.12
N CYS A 11 14.53 11.46 2.28
CA CYS A 11 15.14 11.15 3.57
C CYS A 11 15.44 9.66 3.79
N LEU A 12 14.74 8.75 3.10
CA LEU A 12 15.01 7.31 3.14
C LEU A 12 16.19 6.90 2.23
N GLU A 13 16.69 7.81 1.39
CA GLU A 13 17.92 7.65 0.60
C GLU A 13 19.14 7.81 1.52
N GLY A 14 19.40 6.76 2.30
CA GLY A 14 20.49 6.72 3.25
C GLY A 14 20.38 5.42 4.04
N GLN A 15 21.51 4.78 4.33
CA GLN A 15 21.60 3.40 4.80
C GLN A 15 20.83 3.06 6.11
N LEU A 16 20.18 4.04 6.74
CA LEU A 16 19.46 3.97 8.01
C LEU A 16 18.14 3.16 7.96
N THR A 17 17.54 2.98 6.78
CA THR A 17 16.23 2.29 6.63
C THR A 17 16.27 0.77 6.67
N ARG A 18 17.44 0.15 6.50
CA ARG A 18 17.55 -1.31 6.38
C ARG A 18 17.27 -2.05 7.69
N ASP A 19 17.58 -1.44 8.84
CA ASP A 19 17.63 -2.18 10.11
C ASP A 19 16.46 -1.87 11.06
N ARG A 20 15.91 -0.65 11.03
CA ARG A 20 14.95 -0.17 12.05
C ARG A 20 13.50 -0.01 11.55
N GLY A 21 13.31 0.09 10.24
CA GLY A 21 12.00 0.22 9.63
C GLY A 21 11.26 1.54 9.87
N LEU A 22 10.23 1.78 9.05
CA LEU A 22 9.59 3.09 8.93
C LEU A 22 8.90 3.56 10.22
N ALA A 23 8.34 2.62 10.99
CA ALA A 23 7.66 2.91 12.25
C ALA A 23 8.64 3.29 13.37
N GLU A 24 9.88 2.76 13.36
CA GLU A 24 10.90 3.11 14.34
C GLU A 24 11.60 4.42 13.95
N LEU A 25 11.90 4.61 12.67
CA LEU A 25 12.58 5.80 12.17
C LEU A 25 11.67 7.04 12.13
N PHE A 26 10.39 6.83 11.83
CA PHE A 26 9.39 7.89 11.77
C PHE A 26 8.07 7.42 12.41
N PRO A 27 7.98 7.29 13.74
CA PRO A 27 6.73 6.92 14.41
C PRO A 27 5.48 7.70 13.95
N PRO A 28 5.57 9.00 13.59
CA PRO A 28 4.42 9.71 13.03
C PRO A 28 3.87 9.09 11.74
N ILE A 29 4.70 8.46 10.90
CA ILE A 29 4.22 7.89 9.64
C ILE A 29 3.41 6.61 9.82
N SER A 30 3.64 5.87 10.91
CA SER A 30 2.83 4.70 11.29
C SER A 30 1.35 5.03 11.54
N ARG A 31 1.02 6.31 11.70
CA ARG A 31 -0.35 6.78 11.88
C ARG A 31 -1.10 6.95 10.56
N PHE A 32 -0.39 6.99 9.42
CA PHE A 32 -1.01 7.07 8.10
C PHE A 32 -1.23 5.67 7.54
N CYS A 33 -2.46 5.18 7.62
CA CYS A 33 -2.87 3.92 7.04
C CYS A 33 -2.70 3.89 5.51
N THR A 34 -2.55 5.06 4.89
CA THR A 34 -2.39 5.25 3.45
C THR A 34 -0.95 5.09 2.98
N VAL A 35 0.00 4.72 3.84
CA VAL A 35 1.38 4.45 3.48
C VAL A 35 1.80 3.09 4.01
N SER A 36 2.45 2.29 3.18
CA SER A 36 3.01 1.00 3.57
C SER A 36 4.37 0.79 2.91
N CYS A 37 5.25 0.05 3.58
CA CYS A 37 6.58 -0.28 3.08
C CYS A 37 6.88 -1.77 3.23
N HIS A 38 7.58 -2.33 2.24
CA HIS A 38 8.21 -3.63 2.33
C HIS A 38 9.72 -3.46 2.26
N LEU A 39 10.34 -3.32 3.43
CA LEU A 39 11.73 -2.88 3.60
C LEU A 39 12.74 -3.86 2.98
N LYS A 40 12.51 -5.17 3.11
CA LYS A 40 13.39 -6.19 2.55
C LYS A 40 13.54 -6.06 1.03
N SER A 41 12.51 -5.61 0.32
CA SER A 41 12.56 -5.36 -1.12
C SER A 41 12.78 -3.88 -1.48
N GLY A 42 12.80 -2.97 -0.50
CA GLY A 42 12.93 -1.54 -0.73
C GLY A 42 11.74 -0.95 -1.49
N LYS A 43 10.52 -1.44 -1.24
CA LYS A 43 9.30 -0.97 -1.92
C LYS A 43 8.41 -0.19 -0.98
N ILE A 44 7.79 0.86 -1.49
CA ILE A 44 6.82 1.70 -0.77
C ILE A 44 5.57 1.84 -1.63
N VAL A 45 4.42 1.91 -0.97
CA VAL A 45 3.16 2.27 -1.60
C VAL A 45 2.49 3.35 -0.77
N ALA A 46 1.93 4.34 -1.45
CA ALA A 46 1.20 5.42 -0.82
C ALA A 46 -0.06 5.77 -1.59
N GLY A 47 -1.17 5.92 -0.87
CA GLY A 47 -2.46 6.32 -1.43
C GLY A 47 -2.77 7.79 -1.19
N ASN A 48 -3.52 8.40 -2.12
CA ASN A 48 -3.93 9.80 -2.02
C ASN A 48 -5.46 9.98 -1.90
N LYS A 49 -5.88 11.24 -1.75
CA LYS A 49 -7.29 11.63 -1.58
C LYS A 49 -8.14 11.50 -2.86
N ILE A 50 -7.53 11.33 -4.03
CA ILE A 50 -8.24 11.18 -5.31
C ILE A 50 -8.29 9.73 -5.80
N GLY A 51 -7.86 8.78 -4.95
CA GLY A 51 -7.97 7.34 -5.21
C GLY A 51 -6.79 6.73 -5.96
N GLN A 52 -5.69 7.46 -6.13
CA GLN A 52 -4.48 6.93 -6.75
C GLN A 52 -3.57 6.26 -5.71
N LEU A 53 -2.80 5.28 -6.18
CA LEU A 53 -1.65 4.73 -5.48
C LEU A 53 -0.37 5.07 -6.23
N ALA A 54 0.65 5.50 -5.49
CA ALA A 54 2.02 5.62 -5.92
C ALA A 54 2.82 4.44 -5.38
N PHE A 55 3.47 3.69 -6.27
CA PHE A 55 4.38 2.60 -5.97
C PHE A 55 5.80 3.07 -6.25
N PHE A 56 6.65 3.01 -5.24
CA PHE A 56 8.03 3.45 -5.33
C PHE A 56 8.98 2.28 -5.05
N ASP A 57 9.92 2.06 -5.97
CA ASP A 57 11.06 1.17 -5.78
C ASP A 57 12.27 2.03 -5.44
N ILE A 58 12.69 1.97 -4.18
CA ILE A 58 13.80 2.77 -3.64
C ILE A 58 15.11 2.38 -4.32
N ARG A 59 15.31 1.09 -4.61
CA ARG A 59 16.58 0.59 -5.17
C ARG A 59 16.74 0.98 -6.63
N ALA A 60 15.64 0.95 -7.38
CA ALA A 60 15.63 1.32 -8.77
C ALA A 60 15.43 2.83 -9.00
N GLY A 61 15.06 3.59 -7.96
CA GLY A 61 14.66 4.99 -8.08
C GLY A 61 13.43 5.17 -8.98
N LYS A 62 12.52 4.19 -9.01
CA LYS A 62 11.38 4.17 -9.94
C LYS A 62 10.07 4.44 -9.23
N LEU A 63 9.32 5.40 -9.76
CA LEU A 63 7.95 5.71 -9.34
C LEU A 63 6.96 5.25 -10.41
N HIS A 64 5.90 4.56 -9.98
CA HIS A 64 4.76 4.21 -10.81
C HIS A 64 3.48 4.60 -10.11
N THR A 65 2.57 5.27 -10.81
CA THR A 65 1.27 5.67 -10.27
C THR A 65 0.14 4.97 -11.00
N THR A 66 -0.92 4.62 -10.27
CA THR A 66 -2.12 3.98 -10.83
C THR A 66 -3.38 4.49 -10.16
N GLN A 67 -4.47 4.59 -10.94
CA GLN A 67 -5.79 4.91 -10.41
C GLN A 67 -6.38 3.64 -9.78
N ALA A 68 -6.22 3.50 -8.47
CA ALA A 68 -6.65 2.30 -7.74
C ALA A 68 -8.11 2.33 -7.33
N HIS A 69 -8.68 3.52 -7.11
CA HIS A 69 -10.08 3.69 -6.74
C HIS A 69 -10.80 4.65 -7.68
N ARG A 70 -12.13 4.69 -7.63
CA ARG A 70 -12.89 5.65 -8.44
C ARG A 70 -12.34 7.07 -8.25
N HIS A 71 -12.38 7.87 -9.31
CA HIS A 71 -11.89 9.24 -9.25
C HIS A 71 -12.61 10.00 -8.13
N GLY A 72 -11.86 10.65 -7.24
CA GLY A 72 -12.41 11.35 -6.07
C GLY A 72 -12.73 10.45 -4.87
N ALA A 73 -12.61 9.12 -4.99
CA ALA A 73 -12.73 8.21 -3.86
C ALA A 73 -11.35 7.94 -3.26
N GLY A 74 -11.01 8.69 -2.20
CA GLY A 74 -9.69 8.62 -1.56
C GLY A 74 -9.32 7.23 -1.06
N CYS A 75 -8.03 6.92 -1.13
CA CYS A 75 -7.47 5.74 -0.49
C CYS A 75 -7.50 5.95 1.03
N SER A 76 -8.17 5.04 1.74
CA SER A 76 -8.30 5.06 3.20
C SER A 76 -7.20 4.24 3.87
N ALA A 77 -6.75 3.16 3.24
CA ALA A 77 -5.63 2.35 3.71
C ALA A 77 -4.96 1.58 2.58
N CYS A 78 -3.67 1.26 2.72
CA CYS A 78 -2.97 0.31 1.87
C CYS A 78 -1.97 -0.53 2.69
N ALA A 79 -1.66 -1.76 2.23
CA ALA A 79 -0.73 -2.64 2.92
C ALA A 79 -0.03 -3.61 1.96
N PHE A 80 1.29 -3.75 2.08
CA PHE A 80 2.05 -4.84 1.47
C PHE A 80 1.77 -6.18 2.16
N SER A 81 1.71 -7.24 1.36
CA SER A 81 1.79 -8.60 1.89
C SER A 81 3.16 -8.85 2.52
N PRO A 82 3.27 -9.79 3.49
CA PRO A 82 4.54 -10.09 4.17
C PRO A 82 5.66 -10.57 3.22
N ASP A 83 5.31 -11.12 2.06
CA ASP A 83 6.24 -11.56 1.03
C ASP A 83 6.59 -10.45 0.00
N GLY A 84 5.94 -9.29 0.10
CA GLY A 84 6.12 -8.15 -0.80
C GLY A 84 5.64 -8.36 -2.23
N ARG A 85 4.85 -9.42 -2.49
CA ARG A 85 4.32 -9.75 -3.83
C ARG A 85 2.97 -9.12 -4.12
N HIS A 86 2.22 -8.76 -3.09
CA HIS A 86 0.91 -8.15 -3.22
C HIS A 86 0.82 -6.85 -2.44
N VAL A 87 -0.06 -5.97 -2.91
CA VAL A 87 -0.56 -4.82 -2.17
C VAL A 87 -2.07 -4.89 -2.16
N ALA A 88 -2.66 -4.67 -0.99
CA ALA A 88 -4.08 -4.40 -0.83
C ALA A 88 -4.28 -2.90 -0.64
N SER A 89 -5.33 -2.33 -1.23
CA SER A 89 -5.78 -0.97 -0.98
C SER A 89 -7.27 -0.93 -0.68
N LEU A 90 -7.67 -0.05 0.23
CA LEU A 90 -9.04 0.15 0.67
C LEU A 90 -9.45 1.59 0.38
N SER A 91 -10.63 1.76 -0.19
CA SER A 91 -11.35 3.04 -0.15
C SER A 91 -12.69 2.81 0.52
N ALA A 92 -12.88 3.46 1.66
CA ALA A 92 -14.17 3.46 2.34
C ALA A 92 -15.23 4.20 1.51
N THR A 93 -14.85 5.21 0.72
CA THR A 93 -15.77 5.96 -0.15
C THR A 93 -16.21 5.14 -1.38
N ASP A 94 -15.29 4.40 -2.00
CA ASP A 94 -15.60 3.49 -3.12
C ASP A 94 -16.20 2.15 -2.64
N ASN A 95 -16.25 1.91 -1.32
CA ASN A 95 -16.67 0.64 -0.72
C ASN A 95 -15.93 -0.56 -1.33
N ASN A 96 -14.63 -0.41 -1.64
CA ASN A 96 -13.86 -1.46 -2.30
C ASN A 96 -12.48 -1.68 -1.67
N VAL A 97 -12.11 -2.96 -1.54
CA VAL A 97 -10.73 -3.41 -1.42
C VAL A 97 -10.24 -3.87 -2.79
N ARG A 98 -9.07 -3.43 -3.22
CA ARG A 98 -8.42 -3.87 -4.46
C ARG A 98 -7.04 -4.44 -4.18
N PHE A 99 -6.66 -5.41 -4.99
CA PHE A 99 -5.36 -6.06 -4.92
C PHE A 99 -4.50 -5.72 -6.12
N PHE A 100 -3.20 -5.65 -5.90
CA PHE A 100 -2.19 -5.42 -6.93
C PHE A 100 -1.09 -6.45 -6.77
N GLN A 101 -0.76 -7.14 -7.84
CA GLN A 101 0.36 -8.07 -7.89
C GLN A 101 1.60 -7.35 -8.41
N LEU A 102 2.70 -7.51 -7.68
CA LEU A 102 4.00 -6.91 -7.98
C LEU A 102 4.95 -7.97 -8.52
N SER A 103 5.20 -7.92 -9.82
CA SER A 103 6.17 -8.82 -10.45
C SER A 103 7.59 -8.28 -10.30
N ALA A 104 8.51 -9.15 -9.88
CA ALA A 104 9.94 -8.89 -10.04
C ALA A 104 10.31 -8.97 -11.54
N PRO A 105 11.34 -8.24 -11.99
CA PRO A 105 11.94 -8.51 -13.29
C PRO A 105 12.37 -9.97 -13.33
N THR A 106 11.92 -10.74 -14.34
CA THR A 106 12.35 -12.12 -14.50
C THR A 106 13.67 -12.14 -15.28
N LEU A 107 14.56 -13.08 -14.94
CA LEU A 107 15.92 -13.17 -15.53
C LEU A 107 15.93 -13.30 -17.07
N PHE A 108 14.83 -13.75 -17.67
CA PHE A 108 14.68 -13.92 -19.12
C PHE A 108 13.80 -12.85 -19.77
N ASN A 109 13.18 -11.97 -18.99
CA ASN A 109 12.41 -10.85 -19.51
C ASN A 109 13.19 -9.58 -19.20
N MET A 110 13.85 -9.03 -20.22
CA MET A 110 14.48 -7.71 -20.20
C MET A 110 13.42 -6.60 -20.09
N GLY A 111 12.60 -6.64 -19.02
CA GLY A 111 11.38 -5.88 -18.87
C GLY A 111 11.23 -5.32 -17.47
N SER A 112 10.76 -4.07 -17.42
CA SER A 112 10.44 -3.31 -16.21
C SER A 112 9.59 -4.10 -15.21
N SER A 113 9.70 -3.77 -13.93
CA SER A 113 8.77 -4.24 -12.90
C SER A 113 7.33 -3.87 -13.30
N HIS A 114 6.44 -4.86 -13.38
CA HIS A 114 5.04 -4.65 -13.72
C HIS A 114 4.15 -4.75 -12.49
N ILE A 115 3.18 -3.83 -12.41
CA ILE A 115 2.10 -3.85 -11.44
C ILE A 115 0.84 -4.30 -12.17
N LYS A 116 0.29 -5.45 -11.77
CA LYS A 116 -0.95 -5.97 -12.34
C LYS A 116 -2.08 -5.76 -11.35
N THR A 117 -3.16 -5.12 -11.79
CA THR A 117 -4.39 -5.04 -10.99
C THR A 117 -4.99 -6.44 -10.86
N GLY A 118 -5.18 -6.87 -9.63
CA GLY A 118 -5.79 -8.16 -9.26
C GLY A 118 -7.26 -8.01 -8.94
N LYS A 119 -7.75 -8.85 -8.01
CA LYS A 119 -9.16 -8.88 -7.62
C LYS A 119 -9.59 -7.59 -6.91
N GLN A 120 -10.90 -7.35 -6.97
CA GLN A 120 -11.58 -6.33 -6.17
C GLN A 120 -12.74 -6.98 -5.41
N PHE A 121 -13.00 -6.47 -4.22
CA PHE A 121 -14.07 -6.94 -3.35
C PHE A 121 -14.78 -5.77 -2.71
N ASN A 122 -16.11 -5.86 -2.64
CA ASN A 122 -16.89 -4.87 -1.93
C ASN A 122 -16.68 -5.00 -0.42
N VAL A 123 -16.65 -3.86 0.26
CA VAL A 123 -16.73 -3.76 1.73
C VAL A 123 -18.04 -3.10 2.13
N SER A 124 -18.47 -3.30 3.37
CA SER A 124 -19.68 -2.65 3.87
C SER A 124 -19.55 -1.11 3.83
N PRO A 125 -20.58 -0.38 3.37
CA PRO A 125 -20.63 1.08 3.44
C PRO A 125 -20.50 1.66 4.85
N SER A 126 -20.71 0.83 5.89
CA SER A 126 -20.50 1.20 7.29
C SER A 126 -19.07 1.66 7.62
N LEU A 127 -18.10 1.45 6.72
CA LEU A 127 -16.73 1.95 6.86
C LEU A 127 -16.60 3.45 6.51
N GLN A 128 -17.58 4.06 5.84
CA GLN A 128 -17.52 5.48 5.50
C GLN A 128 -17.45 6.34 6.77
N GLY A 129 -16.49 7.27 6.80
CA GLY A 129 -16.22 8.12 7.96
C GLY A 129 -15.52 7.42 9.14
N ARG A 130 -15.16 6.12 9.01
CA ARG A 130 -14.43 5.39 10.05
C ARG A 130 -12.93 5.32 9.77
N SER A 131 -12.13 5.35 10.84
CA SER A 131 -10.72 4.99 10.76
C SER A 131 -10.61 3.49 10.46
N CYS A 132 -9.89 3.15 9.38
CA CYS A 132 -9.70 1.77 8.94
C CYS A 132 -8.21 1.49 8.71
N ARG A 133 -7.80 0.24 8.92
CA ARG A 133 -6.46 -0.26 8.59
C ARG A 133 -6.56 -1.56 7.81
N LEU A 134 -5.56 -1.82 6.97
CA LEU A 134 -5.36 -3.13 6.36
C LEU A 134 -4.22 -3.83 7.07
N ASN A 135 -4.43 -5.10 7.43
CA ASN A 135 -3.38 -5.93 8.01
C ASN A 135 -3.38 -7.30 7.36
N TRP A 136 -2.23 -7.76 6.86
CA TRP A 136 -2.10 -9.11 6.35
C TRP A 136 -1.92 -10.07 7.52
N ILE A 137 -2.90 -10.96 7.70
CA ILE A 137 -2.86 -11.96 8.78
C ILE A 137 -2.07 -13.20 8.35
N ASP A 138 -1.99 -13.45 7.06
CA ASP A 138 -1.12 -14.43 6.42
C ASP A 138 -0.79 -13.97 4.98
N PRO A 139 0.10 -14.65 4.22
CA PRO A 139 0.47 -14.22 2.86
C PRO A 139 -0.67 -14.16 1.83
N LYS A 140 -1.82 -14.76 2.13
CA LYS A 140 -2.98 -14.88 1.25
C LYS A 140 -4.20 -14.15 1.79
N THR A 141 -4.20 -13.72 3.04
CA THR A 141 -5.38 -13.13 3.68
C THR A 141 -5.07 -11.76 4.27
N VAL A 142 -5.84 -10.76 3.88
CA VAL A 142 -5.82 -9.41 4.45
C VAL A 142 -7.10 -9.14 5.22
N ALA A 143 -6.97 -8.57 6.40
CA ALA A 143 -8.07 -8.11 7.24
C ALA A 143 -8.25 -6.59 7.13
N VAL A 144 -9.50 -6.15 7.04
CA VAL A 144 -9.90 -4.77 7.29
C VAL A 144 -10.18 -4.63 8.78
N LEU A 145 -9.43 -3.75 9.44
CA LEU A 145 -9.54 -3.48 10.87
C LEU A 145 -10.21 -2.12 11.11
N THR A 146 -11.07 -2.10 12.12
CA THR A 146 -11.74 -0.91 12.66
C THR A 146 -11.40 -0.81 14.16
N PRO A 147 -11.71 0.31 14.85
CA PRO A 147 -11.54 0.39 16.30
C PRO A 147 -12.30 -0.70 17.08
N SER A 148 -13.39 -1.23 16.51
CA SER A 148 -14.15 -2.35 17.06
C SER A 148 -13.57 -3.75 16.77
N GLY A 149 -12.46 -3.84 16.04
CA GLY A 149 -11.82 -5.10 15.67
C GLY A 149 -11.86 -5.42 14.17
N ILE A 150 -11.74 -6.70 13.83
CA ILE A 150 -11.80 -7.19 12.44
C ILE A 150 -13.21 -6.97 11.88
N HIS A 151 -13.29 -6.23 10.78
CA HIS A 151 -14.55 -5.96 10.07
C HIS A 151 -14.81 -6.98 8.97
N ALA A 152 -13.79 -7.31 8.18
CA ALA A 152 -13.87 -8.30 7.09
C ALA A 152 -12.47 -8.81 6.71
N THR A 153 -12.40 -9.94 6.01
CA THR A 153 -11.16 -10.53 5.47
C THR A 153 -11.31 -10.87 3.99
N PHE A 154 -10.22 -10.72 3.24
CA PHE A 154 -10.19 -10.90 1.79
C PHE A 154 -8.94 -11.66 1.34
N GLN A 155 -9.03 -12.34 0.20
CA GLN A 155 -7.91 -13.03 -0.43
C GLN A 155 -7.68 -12.52 -1.88
N PRO A 156 -6.43 -12.22 -2.29
CA PRO A 156 -6.09 -11.72 -3.63
C PRO A 156 -6.49 -12.62 -4.79
#